data_AF-A0A1H3HK17-F1
#
_entry.id   AF-A0A1H3HK17-F1
#
_cell.length_a   1.000
_cell.length_b   1.000
_cell.length_c   1.000
_cell.angle_alpha   90.00
_cell.angle_beta   90.00
_cell.angle_gamma   90.00
#
_symmetry.space_group_name_H-M   'P 1'
#
loop_
_entity.id
_entity.type
_entity.pdbx_description
1 polymer ?
#
loop_
_entity_poly.entity_id
_entity_poly.type
_entity_poly.pdbx_seq_one_letter_code
_entity_poly.pdbx_strand_id
1 'polypeptide(L)'
;MKHINTYELDLLDLDTVTGGNISETAKDSQFLTEIGVMNDGISEMRLTFAWDSNSAAVDAGWASIGIVCVTVPFDTNRYYLNGKQIGRKAALNYAMQKTGKYIRITDYLMPYAS
;
A
#
# COMPACT_ATOMS: atom_id res chain seq x y z
N MET A 1 16.36 15.74 -27.93
CA MET A 1 17.77 15.30 -28.09
C MET A 1 17.76 13.79 -27.94
N LYS A 2 18.25 13.03 -28.94
CA LYS A 2 18.23 11.55 -28.95
C LYS A 2 19.32 11.03 -28.03
N HIS A 3 18.96 10.18 -27.06
CA HIS A 3 19.90 9.26 -26.43
C HIS A 3 19.62 7.84 -26.93
N ILE A 4 20.72 7.21 -27.30
CA ILE A 4 20.87 5.96 -28.02
C ILE A 4 21.57 5.07 -26.98
N ASN A 5 20.82 4.24 -26.25
CA ASN A 5 21.30 3.06 -25.52
C ASN A 5 20.15 2.47 -24.70
N THR A 6 19.81 1.22 -24.96
CA THR A 6 18.63 0.54 -24.41
C THR A 6 18.93 -0.22 -23.11
N TYR A 7 19.99 0.16 -22.36
CA TYR A 7 20.52 -0.66 -21.25
C TYR A 7 20.89 0.07 -19.95
N GLU A 8 20.55 1.35 -19.81
CA GLU A 8 20.72 2.05 -18.54
C GLU A 8 19.43 2.81 -18.24
N LEU A 9 18.47 2.11 -17.63
CA LEU A 9 17.46 2.78 -16.82
C LEU A 9 18.12 3.01 -15.46
N ASP A 10 18.52 4.26 -15.20
CA ASP A 10 18.94 4.66 -13.87
C ASP A 10 17.76 4.51 -12.92
N LEU A 11 18.00 4.02 -11.69
CA LEU A 11 16.99 3.89 -10.64
C LEU A 11 16.26 5.22 -10.34
N LEU A 12 16.87 6.35 -10.71
CA LEU A 12 16.28 7.69 -10.64
C LEU A 12 15.19 7.97 -11.70
N ASP A 13 15.19 7.28 -12.85
CA ASP A 13 14.14 7.43 -13.87
C ASP A 13 12.87 6.63 -13.54
N LEU A 14 12.98 5.64 -12.62
CA LEU A 14 11.82 4.95 -12.05
C LEU A 14 11.07 5.79 -11.01
N ASP A 15 11.70 6.83 -10.46
CA ASP A 15 11.15 7.70 -9.42
C ASP A 15 10.06 8.66 -9.96
N THR A 16 9.89 8.72 -11.29
CA THR A 16 8.86 9.53 -11.96
C THR A 16 7.69 8.72 -12.52
N VAL A 17 7.66 7.39 -12.33
CA VAL A 17 6.44 6.59 -12.54
C VAL A 17 5.58 6.69 -11.29
N THR A 18 4.90 7.83 -11.14
CA THR A 18 3.74 8.06 -10.24
C THR A 18 3.67 7.05 -9.09
N GLY A 19 4.43 7.28 -8.01
CA GLY A 19 4.50 6.45 -6.80
C GLY A 19 3.21 6.38 -5.97
N GLY A 20 2.04 6.43 -6.61
CA GLY A 20 0.75 6.12 -6.04
C GLY A 20 0.38 4.67 -6.37
N ASN A 21 0.96 3.73 -5.62
CA ASN A 21 0.33 2.44 -5.26
C ASN A 21 1.32 1.56 -4.51
N ILE A 22 2.52 1.34 -5.05
CA ILE A 22 3.50 0.42 -4.46
C ILE A 22 3.88 0.93 -3.07
N SER A 23 4.12 2.24 -2.93
CA SER A 23 4.36 2.88 -1.64
C SER A 23 3.15 2.81 -0.71
N GLU A 24 1.93 3.00 -1.24
CA GLU A 24 0.71 2.87 -0.44
C GLU A 24 0.51 1.44 0.08
N THR A 25 0.64 0.44 -0.78
CA THR A 25 0.53 -0.99 -0.45
C THR A 25 1.65 -1.43 0.49
N ALA A 26 2.87 -0.92 0.33
CA ALA A 26 3.96 -1.14 1.28
C ALA A 26 3.63 -0.55 2.65
N LYS A 27 3.15 0.70 2.71
CA LYS A 27 2.73 1.35 3.96
C LYS A 27 1.55 0.64 4.61
N ASP A 28 0.60 0.14 3.85
CA ASP A 28 -0.48 -0.68 4.37
C ASP A 28 0.05 -1.97 5.00
N SER A 29 0.98 -2.66 4.35
CA SER A 29 1.60 -3.85 4.92
C SER A 29 2.36 -3.57 6.22
N GLN A 30 3.06 -2.42 6.31
CA GLN A 30 3.76 -1.98 7.51
C GLN A 30 2.75 -1.67 8.63
N PHE A 31 1.71 -0.90 8.33
CA PHE A 31 0.63 -0.59 9.25
C PHE A 31 -0.01 -1.87 9.80
N LEU A 32 -0.40 -2.80 8.91
CA LEU A 32 -1.01 -4.08 9.26
C LEU A 32 -0.07 -4.95 10.11
N THR A 33 1.23 -4.86 9.91
CA THR A 33 2.23 -5.54 10.75
C THR A 33 2.30 -4.92 12.14
N GLU A 34 2.36 -3.60 12.25
CA GLU A 34 2.42 -2.91 13.55
C GLU A 34 1.17 -3.13 14.39
N ILE A 35 -0.01 -3.16 13.76
CA ILE A 35 -1.25 -3.51 14.46
C ILE A 35 -1.42 -5.03 14.68
N GLY A 36 -0.46 -5.86 14.24
CA GLY A 36 -0.40 -7.30 14.46
C GLY A 36 -1.44 -8.11 13.67
N VAL A 37 -1.86 -7.61 12.52
CA VAL A 37 -2.70 -8.32 11.54
C VAL A 37 -1.83 -9.15 10.59
N MET A 38 -0.68 -8.61 10.20
CA MET A 38 0.34 -9.32 9.42
C MET A 38 1.56 -9.62 10.28
N ASN A 39 2.30 -10.67 9.92
CA ASN A 39 3.55 -11.02 10.62
C ASN A 39 4.74 -10.20 10.12
N ASP A 40 4.78 -9.91 8.81
CA ASP A 40 5.90 -9.25 8.16
C ASP A 40 5.43 -8.13 7.23
N GLY A 41 6.09 -6.98 7.33
CA GLY A 41 5.93 -5.87 6.40
C GLY A 41 6.56 -6.20 5.04
N ILE A 42 5.98 -5.64 3.98
CA ILE A 42 6.41 -5.81 2.61
C ILE A 42 6.98 -4.48 2.12
N SER A 43 8.23 -4.51 1.63
CA SER A 43 8.87 -3.34 1.06
C SER A 43 8.38 -3.04 -0.35
N GLU A 44 8.52 -1.78 -0.77
CA GLU A 44 8.23 -1.35 -2.14
C GLU A 44 9.00 -2.19 -3.18
N MET A 45 10.28 -2.47 -2.92
CA MET A 45 11.10 -3.32 -3.78
C MET A 45 10.50 -4.74 -3.96
N ARG A 46 9.99 -5.35 -2.89
CA ARG A 46 9.34 -6.67 -2.97
C ARG A 46 8.07 -6.61 -3.82
N LEU A 47 7.27 -5.55 -3.66
CA LEU A 47 6.06 -5.33 -4.48
C LEU A 47 6.39 -5.11 -5.95
N THR A 48 7.46 -4.38 -6.28
CA THR A 48 7.90 -4.17 -7.67
C THR A 48 8.25 -5.48 -8.37
N PHE A 49 8.97 -6.39 -7.70
CA PHE A 49 9.43 -7.64 -8.33
C PHE A 49 8.44 -8.80 -8.22
N ALA A 50 7.49 -8.74 -7.29
CA ALA A 50 6.52 -9.81 -7.06
C ALA A 50 5.16 -9.22 -6.63
N TRP A 51 4.57 -8.42 -7.51
CA TRP A 51 3.32 -7.70 -7.27
C TRP A 51 2.19 -8.63 -6.81
N ASP A 52 1.79 -9.59 -7.65
CA ASP A 52 0.59 -10.41 -7.42
C ASP A 52 0.59 -11.12 -6.06
N SER A 53 1.70 -11.76 -5.69
CA SER A 53 1.78 -12.49 -4.42
C SER A 53 1.82 -11.57 -3.21
N ASN A 54 2.52 -10.44 -3.31
CA ASN A 54 2.70 -9.54 -2.17
C ASN A 54 1.46 -8.66 -1.97
N SER A 55 0.84 -8.17 -3.04
CA SER A 55 -0.39 -7.37 -2.96
C SER A 55 -1.57 -8.21 -2.47
N ALA A 56 -1.66 -9.48 -2.88
CA ALA A 56 -2.66 -10.42 -2.37
C ALA A 56 -2.51 -10.68 -0.85
N ALA A 57 -1.27 -10.69 -0.33
CA ALA A 57 -1.04 -10.83 1.11
C ALA A 57 -1.53 -9.60 1.89
N VAL A 58 -1.36 -8.40 1.34
CA VAL A 58 -1.91 -7.15 1.92
C VAL A 58 -3.44 -7.15 1.88
N ASP A 59 -4.03 -7.54 0.74
CA ASP A 59 -5.48 -7.65 0.60
C ASP A 59 -6.08 -8.68 1.58
N ALA A 60 -5.39 -9.82 1.79
CA ALA A 60 -5.78 -10.80 2.79
C ALA A 60 -5.67 -10.26 4.23
N GLY A 61 -4.65 -9.46 4.52
CA GLY A 61 -4.50 -8.76 5.80
C GLY A 61 -5.70 -7.85 6.09
N TRP A 62 -6.07 -6.99 5.14
CA TRP A 62 -7.27 -6.16 5.23
C TRP A 62 -8.56 -6.99 5.38
N ALA A 63 -8.69 -8.07 4.62
CA ALA A 63 -9.87 -8.95 4.67
C ALA A 63 -10.05 -9.61 6.04
N SER A 64 -8.95 -9.99 6.71
CA SER A 64 -9.00 -10.63 8.03
C SER A 64 -9.64 -9.76 9.13
N ILE A 65 -9.63 -8.44 8.95
CA ILE A 65 -10.26 -7.48 9.84
C ILE A 65 -11.60 -6.95 9.31
N GLY A 66 -12.08 -7.44 8.16
CA GLY A 66 -13.39 -7.10 7.60
C GLY A 66 -13.39 -5.93 6.61
N ILE A 67 -12.23 -5.56 6.05
CA ILE A 67 -12.12 -4.58 4.97
C ILE A 67 -11.73 -5.31 3.70
N VAL A 68 -12.51 -5.13 2.63
CA VAL A 68 -12.08 -5.57 1.30
C VAL A 68 -11.17 -4.49 0.74
N CYS A 69 -9.92 -4.84 0.45
CA CYS A 69 -8.97 -3.98 -0.24
C CYS A 69 -8.80 -4.48 -1.68
N VAL A 70 -8.68 -3.55 -2.62
CA VAL A 70 -8.31 -3.84 -4.01
C VAL A 70 -7.04 -3.05 -4.31
N THR A 71 -5.91 -3.75 -4.28
CA THR A 71 -4.59 -3.20 -4.62
C THR A 71 -4.38 -3.08 -6.14
N VAL A 72 -3.74 -2.00 -6.61
CA VAL A 72 -3.60 -1.70 -8.05
C VAL A 72 -2.28 -1.00 -8.41
N PRO A 73 -1.27 -1.64 -9.02
CA PRO A 73 0.15 -1.23 -8.99
C PRO A 73 0.52 0.19 -9.46
N PHE A 74 -0.37 0.88 -10.19
CA PHE A 74 -0.14 2.23 -10.73
C PHE A 74 -1.30 3.20 -10.43
N ASP A 75 -2.19 2.87 -9.50
CA ASP A 75 -3.35 3.70 -9.11
C ASP A 75 -3.60 3.62 -7.59
N THR A 76 -4.54 4.39 -7.07
CA THR A 76 -4.93 4.38 -5.65
C THR A 76 -5.65 3.09 -5.24
N ASN A 77 -5.30 2.52 -4.08
CA ASN A 77 -6.02 1.36 -3.55
C ASN A 77 -7.46 1.75 -3.21
N ARG A 78 -8.37 0.78 -3.34
CA ARG A 78 -9.78 0.96 -2.99
C ARG A 78 -10.14 0.09 -1.80
N TYR A 79 -10.79 0.71 -0.82
CA TYR A 79 -11.15 0.06 0.45
C TYR A 79 -12.67 0.02 0.58
N TYR A 80 -13.21 -1.10 1.02
CA TYR A 80 -14.65 -1.30 1.18
C TYR A 80 -14.94 -1.89 2.56
N LEU A 81 -15.89 -1.29 3.27
CA LEU A 81 -16.41 -1.80 4.54
C LEU A 81 -17.90 -2.08 4.36
N ASN A 82 -18.32 -3.33 4.59
CA ASN A 82 -19.70 -3.79 4.36
C ASN A 82 -20.23 -3.44 2.95
N GLY A 83 -19.38 -3.60 1.94
CA GLY A 83 -19.71 -3.33 0.54
C GLY A 83 -19.74 -1.85 0.14
N LYS A 84 -19.51 -0.91 1.07
CA LYS A 84 -19.43 0.53 0.77
C LYS A 84 -17.99 0.96 0.66
N GLN A 85 -17.64 1.69 -0.41
CA GLN A 85 -16.31 2.26 -0.56
C GLN A 85 -16.06 3.31 0.55
N ILE A 86 -14.90 3.24 1.17
CA ILE A 86 -14.42 4.18 2.18
C ILE A 86 -13.04 4.70 1.78
N GLY A 87 -12.66 5.86 2.31
CA GLY A 87 -11.29 6.36 2.14
C GLY A 87 -10.29 5.59 2.99
N ARG A 88 -9.02 5.56 2.57
CA ARG A 88 -7.92 4.90 3.28
C ARG A 88 -7.82 5.30 4.76
N LYS A 89 -7.93 6.60 5.06
CA LYS A 89 -7.93 7.09 6.46
C LYS A 89 -9.01 6.44 7.32
N ALA A 90 -10.20 6.20 6.75
CA ALA A 90 -11.28 5.52 7.47
C ALA A 90 -10.98 4.02 7.65
N ALA A 91 -10.35 3.38 6.67
CA ALA A 91 -9.89 1.99 6.76
C ALA A 91 -8.84 1.82 7.88
N LEU A 92 -7.82 2.68 7.93
CA LEU A 92 -6.78 2.67 8.98
C LEU A 92 -7.39 2.87 10.38
N ASN A 93 -8.30 3.85 10.53
CA ASN A 93 -8.97 4.10 11.80
C ASN A 93 -9.83 2.91 12.25
N TYR A 94 -10.58 2.30 11.33
CA TYR A 94 -11.36 1.11 11.63
C TYR A 94 -10.48 -0.06 12.07
N ALA A 95 -9.36 -0.28 11.39
CA ALA A 95 -8.42 -1.36 11.73
C ALA A 95 -7.83 -1.21 13.13
N MET A 96 -7.45 0.01 13.52
CA MET A 96 -6.98 0.29 14.89
C MET A 96 -8.08 0.04 15.93
N GLN A 97 -9.32 0.48 15.66
CA GLN A 97 -10.45 0.22 16.56
C GLN A 97 -10.74 -1.28 16.68
N LYS A 98 -10.67 -2.02 15.57
CA LYS A 98 -10.93 -3.45 15.52
C LYS A 98 -9.90 -4.28 16.29
N THR A 99 -8.64 -3.87 16.24
CA THR A 99 -7.51 -4.56 16.88
C THR A 99 -7.21 -4.07 18.29
N GLY A 100 -7.73 -2.89 18.68
CA GLY A 100 -7.41 -2.24 19.95
C GLY A 100 -5.99 -1.66 20.01
N LYS A 101 -5.27 -1.60 18.88
CA LYS A 101 -3.92 -1.05 18.80
C LYS A 101 -3.93 0.31 18.10
N TYR A 102 -3.43 1.33 18.79
CA TYR A 102 -3.48 2.72 18.33
C TYR A 102 -2.06 3.21 18.04
N ILE A 103 -1.81 3.52 16.76
CA ILE A 103 -0.54 4.05 16.26
C ILE A 103 -0.78 5.33 15.47
N ARG A 104 0.29 6.06 15.14
CA ARG A 104 0.19 7.35 14.44
C ARG A 104 -0.10 7.14 12.96
N ILE A 105 -1.37 7.33 12.55
CA ILE A 105 -1.78 7.11 11.15
C ILE A 105 -1.13 8.06 10.13
N THR A 106 -0.63 9.22 10.55
CA THR A 106 -0.04 10.21 9.63
C THR A 106 1.19 9.67 8.91
N ASP A 107 1.86 8.70 9.52
CA ASP A 107 3.10 8.12 9.00
C ASP A 107 2.79 7.19 7.81
N TYR A 108 1.54 6.73 7.73
CA TYR A 108 1.02 5.83 6.70
C TYR A 108 0.25 6.54 5.60
N LEU A 109 -0.25 7.75 5.85
CA LEU A 109 -0.86 8.57 4.81
C LEU A 109 0.24 9.08 3.87
N MET A 110 0.00 9.00 2.56
CA MET A 110 0.89 9.64 1.58
C MET A 110 0.76 11.16 1.76
N PRO A 111 1.87 11.92 1.79
CA PRO A 111 1.76 13.37 1.67
C PRO A 111 1.07 13.63 0.33
N TYR A 112 -0.14 14.19 0.36
CA TYR A 112 -0.81 14.60 -0.87
C TYR A 112 0.15 15.51 -1.62
N ALA A 113 0.48 15.18 -2.87
CA ALA A 113 1.08 16.14 -3.77
C ALA A 113 0.06 17.28 -3.90
N SER A 114 0.40 18.40 -3.26
CA SER A 114 -0.30 19.68 -3.35
C SER A 114 -0.22 20.25 -4.76
#